data_AF-A0A5J4PGP0-F1
#
_entry.id   AF-A0A5J4PGP0-F1
#
_cell.length_a   1.000
_cell.length_b   1.000
_cell.length_c   1.000
_cell.angle_alpha   90.00
_cell.angle_beta   90.00
_cell.angle_gamma   90.00
#
_symmetry.space_group_name_H-M   'P 1'
#
loop_
_entity.id
_entity.type
_entity.pdbx_description
1 polymer ?
#
loop_
_entity_poly.entity_id
_entity_poly.type
_entity_poly.pdbx_seq_one_letter_code
_entity_poly.pdbx_strand_id
1 'polypeptide(L)'
;YTEHSFYPCSARKQDKETGRVVNPDPQRCMVAANTNNCDYNSICHQIIWSRKYLNLLTFTDDAKTKLTRCPAATAGYQLLRQQALAEGIAQSGKYELVVSAVAFDNRNITLKECLKSTGISNFQSEWAELFNGQAKFLTWTHQEWIKFVREHKDGKEIDEWLEYLKERYEY
;
A
#
# COMPACT_ATOMS: atom_id res chain seq x y z
N TYR A 1 -12.52 10.82 7.54
CA TYR A 1 -11.46 11.18 6.58
C TYR A 1 -11.03 9.87 5.97
N THR A 2 -11.36 9.63 4.71
CA THR A 2 -11.02 8.40 4.00
C THR A 2 -10.06 8.80 2.89
N GLU A 3 -8.88 8.20 2.85
CA GLU A 3 -7.94 8.47 1.76
C GLU A 3 -8.61 8.11 0.43
N HIS A 4 -8.68 9.06 -0.51
CA HIS A 4 -9.32 8.84 -1.80
C HIS A 4 -8.55 7.82 -2.66
N SER A 5 -7.23 7.77 -2.50
CA SER A 5 -6.32 6.81 -3.13
C SER A 5 -5.01 6.80 -2.35
N PHE A 6 -4.19 5.77 -2.50
CA PHE A 6 -2.81 5.86 -2.00
C PHE A 6 -2.01 6.86 -2.82
N TYR A 7 -1.03 7.52 -2.19
CA TYR A 7 -0.22 8.52 -2.86
C TYR A 7 0.70 7.90 -3.93
N PRO A 8 0.98 8.63 -5.03
CA PRO A 8 2.06 8.28 -5.94
C PRO A 8 3.42 8.53 -5.28
N CYS A 9 4.42 7.83 -5.77
CA CYS A 9 5.82 7.98 -5.38
C CYS A 9 6.32 9.36 -5.82
N SER A 10 6.72 10.17 -4.84
CA SER A 10 7.27 11.51 -5.12
C SER A 10 8.54 11.50 -5.95
N ALA A 11 9.30 10.40 -5.98
CA ALA A 11 10.48 10.25 -6.84
C ALA A 11 10.13 10.07 -8.32
N ARG A 12 8.86 9.88 -8.68
CA ARG A 12 8.44 9.95 -10.08
C ARG A 12 8.35 11.40 -10.56
N LYS A 13 7.98 12.34 -9.68
CA LYS A 13 7.80 13.75 -10.05
C LYS A 13 9.17 14.38 -10.25
N GLN A 14 9.33 15.13 -11.34
CA GLN A 14 10.55 15.91 -11.62
C GLN A 14 10.48 17.29 -10.97
N ASP A 15 10.15 17.31 -9.68
CA ASP A 15 9.94 18.55 -8.97
C ASP A 15 11.25 19.05 -8.33
N LYS A 16 11.69 20.24 -8.78
CA LYS A 16 12.91 20.90 -8.30
C LYS A 16 12.74 21.54 -6.92
N GLU A 17 11.51 21.72 -6.44
CA GLU A 17 11.23 22.46 -5.20
C GLU A 17 11.73 21.77 -3.93
N THR A 18 11.94 20.45 -3.97
CA THR A 18 12.29 19.67 -2.78
C THR A 18 13.78 19.68 -2.42
N GLY A 19 14.65 20.29 -3.24
CA GLY A 19 16.11 20.24 -3.09
C GLY A 19 16.72 18.84 -3.27
N ARG A 20 15.93 17.85 -3.68
CA ARG A 20 16.38 16.47 -3.92
C ARG A 20 16.81 16.28 -5.37
N VAL A 21 17.74 15.35 -5.57
CA VAL A 21 18.17 14.92 -6.91
C VAL A 21 16.96 14.40 -7.68
N VAL A 22 16.68 15.02 -8.82
CA VAL A 22 15.55 14.70 -9.71
C VAL A 22 15.74 13.32 -10.32
N ASN A 23 14.64 12.58 -10.50
CA ASN A 23 14.66 11.31 -11.22
C ASN A 23 15.04 11.52 -12.70
N PRO A 24 16.19 10.98 -13.15
CA PRO A 24 16.68 11.19 -14.50
C PRO A 24 15.81 10.50 -15.55
N ASP A 25 15.05 9.48 -15.16
CA ASP A 25 14.12 8.78 -16.05
C ASP A 25 12.86 8.34 -15.29
N PRO A 26 11.82 9.19 -15.22
CA PRO A 26 10.53 8.80 -14.64
C PRO A 26 9.75 7.75 -15.47
N GLN A 27 10.07 7.59 -16.76
CA GLN A 27 9.31 6.71 -17.66
C GLN A 27 9.60 5.23 -17.39
N ARG A 28 10.77 4.90 -16.82
CA ARG A 28 11.06 3.55 -16.32
C ARG A 28 10.04 3.01 -15.31
N CYS A 29 9.33 3.90 -14.59
CA CYS A 29 8.28 3.48 -13.66
C CYS A 29 6.96 3.12 -14.36
N MET A 30 6.81 3.45 -15.65
CA MET A 30 5.58 3.37 -16.44
C MET A 30 5.54 2.20 -17.42
N VAL A 31 6.54 1.31 -17.36
CA VAL A 31 6.66 0.13 -18.22
C VAL A 31 6.44 -1.16 -17.42
N ALA A 32 6.15 -2.26 -18.13
CA ALA A 32 5.84 -3.54 -17.52
C ALA A 32 6.99 -4.07 -16.64
N ALA A 33 6.64 -4.72 -15.53
CA ALA A 33 7.60 -5.15 -14.51
C ALA A 33 8.61 -6.20 -15.03
N ASN A 34 8.23 -7.02 -16.00
CA ASN A 34 9.08 -8.02 -16.65
C ASN A 34 10.29 -7.45 -17.42
N THR A 35 10.34 -6.14 -17.70
CA THR A 35 11.42 -5.52 -18.49
C THR A 35 12.67 -5.19 -17.66
N ASN A 36 12.89 -5.85 -16.51
CA ASN A 36 13.85 -5.45 -15.45
C ASN A 36 13.61 -4.06 -14.85
N ASN A 37 12.61 -3.31 -15.32
CA ASN A 37 12.38 -1.91 -14.96
C ASN A 37 11.63 -1.70 -13.63
N CYS A 38 11.16 -2.77 -13.00
CA CYS A 38 10.61 -2.75 -11.65
C CYS A 38 11.51 -3.46 -10.62
N ASP A 39 12.79 -3.65 -10.91
CA ASP A 39 13.76 -4.03 -9.88
C ASP A 39 13.95 -2.85 -8.91
N TYR A 40 13.35 -2.99 -7.73
CA TYR A 40 13.41 -1.97 -6.71
C TYR A 40 14.86 -1.64 -6.31
N ASN A 41 15.79 -2.61 -6.38
CA ASN A 41 17.19 -2.45 -5.97
C ASN A 41 17.96 -1.40 -6.78
N SER A 42 17.66 -1.28 -8.08
CA SER A 42 18.47 -0.49 -9.01
C SER A 42 17.76 0.76 -9.55
N ILE A 43 16.43 0.88 -9.42
CA ILE A 43 15.64 1.77 -10.29
C ILE A 43 14.89 2.89 -9.54
N CYS A 44 14.75 2.82 -8.22
CA CYS A 44 13.77 3.69 -7.52
C CYS A 44 14.33 4.90 -6.76
N HIS A 45 15.51 5.41 -7.15
CA HIS A 45 16.22 6.42 -6.32
C HIS A 45 16.38 5.93 -4.87
N GLN A 46 16.38 4.61 -4.65
CA GLN A 46 16.46 4.05 -3.30
C GLN A 46 17.74 4.49 -2.60
N ILE A 47 18.85 4.43 -3.34
CA ILE A 47 20.16 4.84 -2.82
C ILE A 47 20.22 6.36 -2.70
N ILE A 48 19.84 7.08 -3.77
CA ILE A 48 19.96 8.55 -3.85
C ILE A 48 19.07 9.26 -2.81
N TRP A 49 17.89 8.71 -2.52
CA TRP A 49 16.94 9.27 -1.54
C TRP A 49 16.90 8.48 -0.23
N SER A 50 17.85 7.55 -0.01
CA SER A 50 17.95 6.70 1.19
C SER A 50 16.66 5.92 1.53
N ARG A 51 15.90 5.48 0.52
CA ARG A 51 14.69 4.64 0.66
C ARG A 51 15.04 3.15 0.65
N LYS A 52 15.93 2.75 1.55
CA LYS A 52 16.57 1.41 1.62
C LYS A 52 15.65 0.25 2.02
N TYR A 53 14.33 0.40 1.99
CA TYR A 53 13.40 -0.62 2.47
C TYR A 53 12.66 -1.33 1.33
N LEU A 54 12.58 -0.73 0.14
CA LEU A 54 11.86 -1.35 -0.99
C LEU A 54 12.62 -2.55 -1.58
N ASN A 55 13.92 -2.70 -1.30
CA ASN A 55 14.71 -3.90 -1.60
C ASN A 55 14.25 -5.16 -0.83
N LEU A 56 13.46 -5.00 0.24
CA LEU A 56 12.87 -6.12 0.98
C LEU A 56 11.72 -6.76 0.20
N LEU A 57 11.18 -6.07 -0.81
CA LEU A 57 10.09 -6.57 -1.62
C LEU A 57 10.62 -7.23 -2.89
N THR A 58 10.35 -8.53 -3.02
CA THR A 58 10.65 -9.29 -4.23
C THR A 58 9.35 -9.68 -4.91
N PHE A 59 9.17 -9.28 -6.17
CA PHE A 59 7.98 -9.68 -6.94
C PHE A 59 7.99 -11.18 -7.27
N THR A 60 6.81 -11.81 -7.24
CA THR A 60 6.58 -13.14 -7.83
C THR A 60 6.75 -13.08 -9.35
N ASP A 61 6.95 -14.22 -10.00
CA ASP A 61 7.04 -14.24 -11.47
C ASP A 61 5.69 -13.91 -12.14
N ASP A 62 4.57 -14.29 -11.52
CA ASP A 62 3.23 -13.86 -11.94
C ASP A 62 3.05 -12.34 -11.82
N ALA A 63 3.52 -11.74 -10.73
CA ALA A 63 3.48 -10.29 -10.57
C ALA A 63 4.27 -9.57 -11.68
N LYS A 64 5.41 -10.12 -12.11
CA LYS A 64 6.22 -9.53 -13.19
C LYS A 64 5.50 -9.54 -14.53
N THR A 65 4.64 -10.54 -14.81
CA THR A 65 3.85 -10.62 -16.04
C THR A 65 2.58 -9.78 -15.97
N LYS A 66 1.94 -9.73 -14.79
CA LYS A 66 0.70 -9.01 -14.53
C LYS A 66 0.87 -7.50 -14.47
N LEU A 67 1.95 -7.02 -13.83
CA LEU A 67 2.14 -5.59 -13.58
C LEU A 67 2.56 -4.84 -14.85
N THR A 68 1.69 -3.95 -15.31
CA THR A 68 1.92 -3.14 -16.52
C THR A 68 2.77 -1.89 -16.24
N ARG A 69 2.94 -1.53 -14.96
CA ARG A 69 3.79 -0.44 -14.46
C ARG A 69 4.04 -0.62 -12.97
N CYS A 70 4.99 0.13 -12.41
CA CYS A 70 5.25 0.14 -10.98
C CYS A 70 4.01 0.63 -10.19
N PRO A 71 3.50 -0.12 -9.18
CA PRO A 71 2.37 0.32 -8.35
C PRO A 71 2.59 1.68 -7.68
N ALA A 72 3.82 1.93 -7.24
CA ALA A 72 4.22 3.20 -6.64
C ALA A 72 4.12 4.38 -7.61
N ALA A 73 4.13 4.17 -8.93
CA ALA A 73 4.14 5.25 -9.91
C ALA A 73 2.84 6.06 -9.91
N THR A 74 1.70 5.43 -9.64
CA THR A 74 0.35 6.01 -9.81
C THR A 74 -0.39 6.18 -8.50
N ALA A 75 -0.58 5.11 -7.73
CA ALA A 75 -1.40 5.15 -6.53
C ALA A 75 -1.13 3.96 -5.58
N GLY A 76 0.13 3.59 -5.37
CA GLY A 76 0.50 2.43 -4.54
C GLY A 76 1.69 2.65 -3.62
N TYR A 77 2.20 3.88 -3.50
CA TYR A 77 3.45 4.11 -2.77
C TYR A 77 3.29 3.90 -1.27
N GLN A 78 2.18 4.34 -0.66
CA GLN A 78 1.93 4.08 0.77
C GLN A 78 1.85 2.57 1.05
N LEU A 79 1.11 1.81 0.24
CA LEU A 79 1.03 0.36 0.36
C LEU A 79 2.40 -0.31 0.23
N LEU A 80 3.21 0.08 -0.76
CA LEU A 80 4.55 -0.48 -0.91
C LEU A 80 5.43 -0.21 0.31
N ARG A 81 5.40 1.00 0.87
CA ARG A 81 6.16 1.33 2.08
C ARG A 81 5.72 0.50 3.27
N GLN A 82 4.43 0.35 3.45
CA GLN A 82 3.86 -0.42 4.54
C GLN A 82 4.21 -1.91 4.40
N GLN A 83 4.06 -2.47 3.20
CA GLN A 83 4.41 -3.87 2.92
C GLN A 83 5.91 -4.11 3.13
N ALA A 84 6.77 -3.21 2.67
CA ALA A 84 8.22 -3.31 2.88
C ALA A 84 8.60 -3.28 4.37
N LEU A 85 7.94 -2.43 5.16
CA LEU A 85 8.13 -2.39 6.60
C LEU A 85 7.69 -3.71 7.26
N ALA A 86 6.49 -4.20 6.91
CA ALA A 86 5.99 -5.46 7.43
C ALA A 86 6.93 -6.62 7.08
N GLU A 87 7.44 -6.66 5.86
CA GLU A 87 8.39 -7.68 5.41
C GLU A 87 9.71 -7.61 6.19
N GLY A 88 10.26 -6.41 6.41
CA GLY A 88 11.46 -6.24 7.23
C GLY A 88 11.28 -6.67 8.68
N ILE A 89 10.10 -6.42 9.26
CA ILE A 89 9.76 -6.89 10.61
C ILE A 89 9.62 -8.42 10.62
N ALA A 90 8.96 -9.01 9.63
CA ALA A 90 8.81 -10.46 9.51
C ALA A 90 10.18 -11.15 9.39
N GLN A 91 11.04 -10.67 8.50
CA GLN A 91 12.40 -11.19 8.31
C GLN A 91 13.29 -11.07 9.55
N SER A 92 12.96 -10.19 10.50
CA SER A 92 13.70 -10.09 11.76
C SER A 92 13.52 -11.31 12.66
N GLY A 93 12.49 -12.15 12.41
CA GLY A 93 12.18 -13.34 13.21
C GLY A 93 11.68 -13.05 14.63
N LYS A 94 11.44 -11.79 14.99
CA LYS A 94 11.02 -11.39 16.34
C LYS A 94 9.56 -11.67 16.65
N TYR A 95 8.73 -11.89 15.63
CA TYR A 95 7.30 -12.06 15.74
C TYR A 95 6.86 -13.25 14.88
N GLU A 96 5.99 -14.10 15.44
CA GLU A 96 5.45 -15.26 14.74
C GLU A 96 4.52 -14.85 13.58
N LEU A 97 3.79 -13.75 13.75
CA LEU A 97 2.87 -13.22 12.75
C LEU A 97 3.12 -11.72 12.56
N VAL A 98 3.30 -11.33 11.30
CA VAL A 98 3.38 -9.93 10.89
C VAL A 98 2.43 -9.71 9.72
N VAL A 99 1.56 -8.71 9.85
CA VAL A 99 0.54 -8.38 8.85
C VAL A 99 0.66 -6.91 8.45
N SER A 100 0.75 -6.66 7.15
CA SER A 100 0.50 -5.36 6.54
C SER A 100 -1.02 -5.22 6.35
N ALA A 101 -1.65 -4.25 7.00
CA ALA A 101 -3.10 -4.15 7.03
C ALA A 101 -3.67 -2.80 6.59
N VAL A 102 -4.76 -2.82 5.84
CA VAL A 102 -5.45 -1.60 5.38
C VAL A 102 -6.88 -1.58 5.92
N ALA A 103 -7.17 -0.58 6.75
CA ALA A 103 -8.53 -0.21 7.12
C ALA A 103 -9.05 0.84 6.13
N PHE A 104 -10.24 0.64 5.57
CA PHE A 104 -10.82 1.59 4.61
C PHE A 104 -12.34 1.66 4.66
N ASP A 105 -12.94 2.69 4.05
CA ASP A 105 -14.40 2.76 3.91
C ASP A 105 -14.85 1.98 2.67
N ASN A 106 -15.74 1.01 2.84
CA ASN A 106 -16.21 0.18 1.72
C ASN A 106 -16.89 0.99 0.60
N ARG A 107 -17.42 2.18 0.91
CA ARG A 107 -18.04 3.08 -0.07
C ARG A 107 -17.02 3.78 -0.97
N ASN A 108 -15.72 3.72 -0.63
CA ASN A 108 -14.66 4.37 -1.38
C ASN A 108 -14.23 3.53 -2.61
N ILE A 109 -15.00 3.65 -3.69
CA ILE A 109 -14.72 2.95 -4.95
C ILE A 109 -13.39 3.40 -5.55
N THR A 110 -13.07 4.70 -5.48
CA THR A 110 -11.81 5.22 -6.03
C THR A 110 -10.60 4.55 -5.40
N LEU A 111 -10.59 4.37 -4.07
CA LEU A 111 -9.50 3.67 -3.39
C LEU A 111 -9.42 2.20 -3.83
N LYS A 112 -10.56 1.50 -3.93
CA LYS A 112 -10.60 0.10 -4.36
C LYS A 112 -10.02 -0.11 -5.77
N GLU A 113 -10.24 0.85 -6.66
CA GLU A 113 -9.82 0.76 -8.06
C GLU A 113 -8.52 1.53 -8.38
N CYS A 114 -7.89 2.19 -7.40
CA CYS A 114 -6.78 3.12 -7.67
C CYS A 114 -5.55 2.46 -8.34
N LEU A 115 -5.39 1.15 -8.16
CA LEU A 115 -4.29 0.36 -8.75
C LEU A 115 -4.66 -0.29 -10.09
N LYS A 116 -5.87 -0.12 -10.62
CA LYS A 116 -6.31 -0.75 -11.87
C LYS A 116 -5.37 -0.44 -13.04
N SER A 117 -4.84 0.77 -13.08
CA SER A 117 -3.86 1.20 -14.09
C SER A 117 -2.53 0.43 -14.06
N THR A 118 -2.26 -0.32 -13.00
CA THR A 118 -1.05 -1.15 -12.86
C THR A 118 -1.30 -2.62 -13.10
N GLY A 119 -2.52 -3.01 -13.48
CA GLY A 119 -2.91 -4.41 -13.65
C GLY A 119 -3.47 -5.07 -12.37
N ILE A 120 -3.69 -4.31 -11.30
CA ILE A 120 -4.29 -4.79 -10.05
C ILE A 120 -5.73 -4.29 -9.99
N SER A 121 -6.71 -5.18 -10.17
CA SER A 121 -8.12 -4.75 -10.21
C SER A 121 -8.71 -4.57 -8.82
N ASN A 122 -8.28 -5.39 -7.85
CA ASN A 122 -8.70 -5.32 -6.45
C ASN A 122 -7.49 -5.52 -5.52
N PHE A 123 -7.06 -4.44 -4.87
CA PHE A 123 -5.90 -4.52 -3.97
C PHE A 123 -6.14 -5.42 -2.74
N GLN A 124 -7.39 -5.65 -2.34
CA GLN A 124 -7.71 -6.43 -1.16
C GLN A 124 -7.26 -7.89 -1.29
N SER A 125 -7.43 -8.47 -2.47
CA SER A 125 -7.06 -9.87 -2.76
C SER A 125 -5.74 -9.99 -3.49
N GLU A 126 -5.45 -9.07 -4.42
CA GLU A 126 -4.34 -9.25 -5.36
C GLU A 126 -3.02 -8.66 -4.87
N TRP A 127 -3.02 -7.82 -3.82
CA TRP A 127 -1.80 -7.13 -3.38
C TRP A 127 -0.77 -8.08 -2.76
N ALA A 128 -1.22 -9.00 -1.90
CA ALA A 128 -0.33 -9.96 -1.25
C ALA A 128 0.34 -10.91 -2.25
N GLU A 129 -0.39 -11.29 -3.31
CA GLU A 129 0.06 -12.21 -4.37
C GLU A 129 1.23 -11.65 -5.17
N LEU A 130 1.46 -10.33 -5.10
CA LEU A 130 2.55 -9.70 -5.81
C LEU A 130 3.92 -10.10 -5.28
N PHE A 131 4.04 -10.42 -3.99
CA PHE A 131 5.33 -10.49 -3.32
C PHE A 131 5.68 -11.91 -2.85
N ASN A 132 6.91 -12.31 -3.11
CA ASN A 132 7.57 -13.38 -2.37
C ASN A 132 7.99 -12.78 -1.02
N GLY A 133 7.31 -13.14 0.07
CA GLY A 133 7.56 -12.58 1.40
C GLY A 133 6.97 -13.39 2.54
N GLN A 134 7.39 -13.06 3.77
CA GLN A 134 6.91 -13.68 5.01
C GLN A 134 5.70 -12.94 5.59
N ALA A 135 5.62 -11.62 5.40
CA ALA A 135 4.51 -10.82 5.90
C ALA A 135 3.20 -11.15 5.19
N LYS A 136 2.10 -11.23 5.94
CA LYS A 136 0.75 -11.36 5.38
C LYS A 136 0.18 -9.99 5.02
N PHE A 137 -0.87 -9.99 4.21
CA PHE A 137 -1.65 -8.80 3.92
C PHE A 137 -3.11 -9.05 4.29
N LEU A 138 -3.73 -8.07 4.96
CA LEU A 138 -5.16 -8.12 5.28
C LEU A 138 -5.81 -6.77 5.03
N THR A 139 -7.10 -6.80 4.78
CA THR A 139 -7.91 -5.60 4.70
C THR A 139 -9.18 -5.80 5.50
N TRP A 140 -9.69 -4.72 6.07
CA TRP A 140 -11.03 -4.69 6.63
C TRP A 140 -11.64 -3.31 6.42
N THR A 141 -12.95 -3.27 6.46
CA THR A 141 -13.71 -2.05 6.29
C THR A 141 -13.99 -1.39 7.63
N HIS A 142 -14.13 -0.07 7.64
CA HIS A 142 -14.60 0.64 8.82
C HIS A 142 -15.96 0.09 9.28
N GLN A 143 -16.84 -0.26 8.34
CA GLN A 143 -18.15 -0.84 8.63
C GLN A 143 -18.05 -2.21 9.33
N GLU A 144 -17.16 -3.09 8.89
CA GLU A 144 -16.90 -4.36 9.57
C GLU A 144 -16.35 -4.13 10.99
N TRP A 145 -15.44 -3.17 11.15
CA TRP A 145 -14.91 -2.83 12.46
C TRP A 145 -15.99 -2.28 13.39
N ILE A 146 -16.83 -1.34 12.93
CA ILE A 146 -17.92 -0.78 13.73
C ILE A 146 -18.95 -1.85 14.09
N LYS A 147 -19.29 -2.73 13.14
CA LYS A 147 -20.16 -3.88 13.42
C LYS A 147 -19.56 -4.75 14.53
N PHE A 148 -18.28 -5.11 14.43
CA PHE A 148 -17.61 -5.90 15.44
C PHE A 148 -17.64 -5.23 16.83
N VAL A 149 -17.34 -3.93 16.91
CA VAL A 149 -17.39 -3.19 18.18
C VAL A 149 -18.81 -3.16 18.76
N ARG A 150 -19.85 -2.93 17.93
CA ARG A 150 -21.25 -2.97 18.39
C ARG A 150 -21.64 -4.32 19.00
N GLU A 151 -21.14 -5.41 18.43
CA GLU A 151 -21.43 -6.78 18.88
C GLU A 151 -20.65 -7.17 20.15
N HIS A 152 -19.54 -6.49 20.46
CA HIS A 152 -18.60 -6.88 21.53
C HIS A 152 -18.28 -5.76 22.54
N LYS A 153 -19.00 -4.63 22.49
CA LYS A 153 -18.76 -3.49 23.40
C LYS A 153 -19.08 -3.86 24.85
N ASP A 154 -18.31 -3.28 25.76
CA ASP A 154 -18.60 -3.21 27.19
C ASP A 154 -18.28 -1.78 27.67
N GLY A 155 -19.12 -1.23 28.54
CA GLY A 155 -18.99 0.15 29.03
C GLY A 155 -19.71 1.23 28.20
N LYS A 156 -19.95 2.39 28.83
CA LYS A 156 -20.72 3.51 28.27
C LYS A 156 -19.89 4.42 27.36
N GLU A 157 -18.57 4.44 27.56
CA GLU A 157 -17.62 5.24 26.80
C GLU A 157 -17.60 4.83 25.31
N ILE A 158 -17.85 3.54 25.05
CA ILE A 158 -17.96 3.02 23.67
C ILE A 158 -19.23 3.54 22.99
N ASP A 159 -20.31 3.81 23.74
CA ASP A 159 -21.55 4.33 23.17
C ASP A 159 -21.43 5.76 22.67
N GLU A 160 -20.77 6.61 23.44
CA GLU A 160 -20.47 7.99 23.04
C GLU A 160 -19.56 8.02 21.80
N TRP A 161 -18.57 7.13 21.75
CA TRP A 161 -17.69 6.97 20.59
C TRP A 161 -18.45 6.48 19.35
N LEU A 162 -19.34 5.50 19.50
CA LEU A 162 -20.17 4.99 18.41
C LEU A 162 -21.15 6.06 17.89
N GLU A 163 -21.74 6.87 18.76
CA GLU A 163 -22.62 7.97 18.34
C GLU A 163 -21.83 9.03 17.56
N TYR A 164 -20.64 9.42 18.05
CA TYR A 164 -19.75 10.30 17.30
C TYR A 164 -19.42 9.77 15.90
N LEU A 165 -19.12 8.48 15.78
CA LEU A 165 -18.81 7.87 14.48
C LEU A 165 -20.03 7.86 13.54
N LYS A 166 -21.21 7.58 14.08
CA LYS A 166 -22.47 7.61 13.34
C LYS A 166 -22.76 9.02 12.85
N GLU A 167 -22.68 10.04 13.70
CA GLU A 167 -22.90 11.43 13.34
C GLU A 167 -21.89 11.93 12.29
N ARG A 168 -20.61 11.56 12.44
CA ARG A 168 -19.55 12.09 11.59
C ARG A 168 -19.36 11.35 10.27
N TYR A 169 -19.59 10.04 10.26
CA TYR A 169 -19.23 9.16 9.14
C TYR A 169 -20.37 8.26 8.65
N GLU A 170 -21.54 8.32 9.29
CA GLU A 170 -22.72 7.51 8.95
C GLU A 170 -22.46 6.00 9.05
N TYR A 171 -21.60 5.59 10.00
CA TYR A 171 -21.33 4.18 10.30
C TYR A 171 -22.32 3.59 11.29
#